data_AF-A0A6L7CQF5-F1
#
_entry.id   AF-A0A6L7CQF5-F1
#
_cell.length_a   1.000
_cell.length_b   1.000
_cell.length_c   1.000
_cell.angle_alpha   90.00
_cell.angle_beta   90.00
_cell.angle_gamma   90.00
#
_symmetry.space_group_name_H-M   'P 1'
#
loop_
_entity.id
_entity.type
_entity.pdbx_description
1 polymer ?
#
loop_
_entity_poly.entity_id
_entity_poly.type
_entity_poly.pdbx_seq_one_letter_code
_entity_poly.pdbx_strand_id
1 'polypeptide(L)' 'DRRDISRLQELGWRVLIVWECALRGREKLTDEALSERLEEWICGEGASAQIDTQGIHLLA' A
#
# COMPACT_ATOMS: atom_id res chain seq x y z
N ASP A 1 3.29 12.32 -6.48
CA ASP A 1 3.33 10.85 -6.40
C ASP A 1 4.65 10.25 -6.83
N ARG A 2 4.92 9.91 -8.10
CA ARG A 2 6.17 9.23 -8.49
C ARG A 2 7.46 9.91 -8.01
N ARG A 3 7.56 11.22 -8.18
CA ARG A 3 8.73 12.01 -7.72
C ARG A 3 8.91 11.95 -6.20
N ASP A 4 7.82 12.02 -5.44
CA ASP A 4 7.84 12.02 -3.98
C ASP A 4 8.15 10.62 -3.45
N ILE A 5 7.61 9.58 -4.09
CA ILE A 5 7.92 8.17 -3.82
C ILE A 5 9.40 7.91 -4.03
N SER A 6 9.96 8.30 -5.19
CA SER A 6 11.39 8.13 -5.46
C SER A 6 12.25 8.85 -4.42
N ARG A 7 11.89 10.07 -4.02
CA ARG A 7 12.63 10.81 -2.98
C ARG A 7 12.56 10.12 -1.62
N LEU A 8 11.41 9.56 -1.25
CA LEU A 8 11.27 8.80 -0.01
C LEU A 8 12.11 7.51 -0.05
N GLN A 9 12.11 6.80 -1.18
CA GLN A 9 12.92 5.61 -1.40
C GLN A 9 14.42 5.90 -1.36
N GLU A 10 14.87 7.01 -1.97
CA GLU A 10 16.26 7.48 -1.89
C GLU A 10 16.70 7.78 -0.45
N LEU A 11 15.78 8.20 0.40
CA LEU A 11 15.99 8.41 1.83
C LEU A 11 15.90 7.11 2.66
N GLY A 12 15.71 5.96 2.03
CA GLY A 12 15.59 4.66 2.68
C GLY A 12 14.20 4.35 3.24
N TRP A 13 13.19 5.16 2.92
CA TRP A 13 11.81 4.90 3.36
C TRP A 13 11.10 3.93 2.41
N ARG A 14 10.35 3.00 2.99
CA ARG A 14 9.38 2.18 2.27
C ARG A 14 8.08 2.96 2.12
N VAL A 15 7.46 2.89 0.95
CA VAL A 15 6.21 3.60 0.67
C VAL A 15 5.08 2.62 0.41
N LEU A 16 3.96 2.79 1.12
CA LEU A 16 2.71 2.10 0.87
C LEU A 16 1.64 3.11 0.44
N ILE A 17 1.04 2.88 -0.73
CA ILE A 17 -0.07 3.71 -1.22
C ILE A 17 -1.38 2.96 -0.98
N VAL A 18 -2.34 3.58 -0.32
CA VAL A 18 -3.68 3.01 -0.16
C VAL A 18 -4.66 3.85 -0.98
N TRP A 19 -5.19 3.28 -2.04
CA TRP A 19 -6.13 3.97 -2.91
C TRP A 19 -7.49 4.12 -2.23
N GLU A 20 -8.18 5.24 -2.49
CA GLU A 20 -9.50 5.50 -1.90
C GLU A 20 -10.50 4.37 -2.22
N CYS A 21 -10.43 3.80 -3.42
CA CYS A 21 -11.30 2.70 -3.83
C CYS A 21 -11.17 1.45 -2.95
N ALA A 22 -10.02 1.23 -2.30
CA ALA A 22 -9.83 0.15 -1.34
C ALA A 22 -10.48 0.45 0.02
N LEU A 23 -10.63 1.73 0.38
CA LEU A 23 -11.17 2.17 1.68
C LEU A 23 -12.67 2.47 1.63
N ARG A 24 -13.16 2.95 0.49
CA ARG A 24 -14.51 3.50 0.32
C ARG A 24 -15.09 3.10 -1.04
N GLY A 25 -16.41 3.01 -1.10
CA GLY A 25 -17.13 2.65 -2.33
C GLY A 25 -17.60 1.20 -2.33
N ARG A 26 -18.15 0.75 -3.46
CA ARG A 26 -18.78 -0.58 -3.59
C ARG A 26 -17.77 -1.73 -3.61
N GLU A 27 -16.55 -1.45 -4.07
CA GLU A 27 -15.46 -2.42 -4.20
C GLU A 27 -14.43 -2.29 -3.07
N LYS A 28 -14.78 -1.60 -1.97
CA LYS A 28 -13.87 -1.48 -0.84
C LYS A 28 -13.49 -2.84 -0.30
N LEU A 29 -12.25 -2.97 0.16
CA LEU A 29 -11.83 -4.14 0.91
C LEU A 29 -12.54 -4.15 2.27
N THR A 30 -12.68 -5.34 2.85
CA THR A 30 -13.14 -5.44 4.24
C THR A 30 -12.06 -4.92 5.18
N ASP A 31 -12.48 -4.42 6.33
CA ASP A 31 -11.56 -3.85 7.33
C ASP A 31 -10.55 -4.92 7.81
N GLU A 32 -10.98 -6.18 7.89
CA GLU A 32 -10.12 -7.32 8.22
C GLU A 32 -9.07 -7.57 7.12
N ALA A 33 -9.50 -7.58 5.85
CA ALA A 33 -8.62 -7.79 4.71
C ALA A 33 -7.57 -6.68 4.61
N LEU A 34 -7.97 -5.43 4.88
CA LEU A 34 -7.07 -4.29 4.89
C LEU A 34 -6.08 -4.38 6.05
N SER A 35 -6.56 -4.71 7.26
CA SER A 35 -5.72 -4.77 8.47
C SER A 35 -4.64 -5.86 8.35
N GLU A 36 -5.00 -7.04 7.86
CA GLU A 36 -4.06 -8.15 7.63
C GLU A 36 -2.94 -7.75 6.66
N ARG A 37 -3.28 -7.10 5.53
CA ARG A 37 -2.31 -6.65 4.52
C ARG A 37 -1.42 -5.52 5.02
N LEU A 38 -1.98 -4.61 5.82
CA LEU A 38 -1.22 -3.53 6.46
C LEU A 38 -0.24 -4.09 7.48
N GLU A 39 -0.66 -5.03 8.32
CA GLU A 39 0.20 -5.68 9.30
C GLU A 39 1.36 -6.41 8.62
N GLU A 40 1.06 -7.22 7.60
CA GLU A 40 2.08 -7.95 6.84
C GLU A 40 3.11 -7.00 6.20
N TRP A 41 2.66 -5.90 5.57
CA TRP A 41 3.58 -4.96 4.92
C TRP A 41 4.38 -4.12 5.93
N ILE A 42 3.77 -3.67 7.02
CA ILE A 42 4.43 -2.84 8.04
C ILE A 42 5.45 -3.66 8.81
N CYS A 43 5.04 -4.83 9.33
CA CYS A 43 5.90 -5.71 10.14
C CYS A 43 6.91 -6.49 9.28
N GLY A 44 6.59 -6.74 8.01
CA GLY A 44 7.52 -7.34 7.06
C GLY A 44 8.54 -6.34 6.51
N GLU A 45 9.54 -6.88 5.80
CA GLU A 45 10.54 -6.10 5.08
C GLU A 45 10.20 -5.95 3.59
N GLY A 46 8.92 -6.01 3.24
CA GLY A 46 8.43 -5.92 1.86
C GLY A 46 8.78 -4.59 1.20
N ALA A 47 9.07 -4.62 -0.10
CA ALA A 47 9.36 -3.42 -0.90
C ALA A 47 8.14 -2.47 -0.96
N SER A 48 8.34 -1.29 -1.53
CA SER A 48 7.24 -0.32 -1.68
C SER A 48 6.08 -0.95 -2.47
N ALA A 49 4.85 -0.68 -2.04
CA ALA A 49 3.65 -1.34 -2.55
C ALA A 49 2.46 -0.39 -2.63
N GLN A 50 1.37 -0.85 -3.25
CA GLN A 50 0.08 -0.17 -3.31
C GLN A 50 -1.06 -1.15 -3.02
N ILE A 51 -2.14 -0.66 -2.44
CA ILE A 51 -3.36 -1.41 -2.17
C ILE A 51 -4.53 -0.76 -2.92
N ASP A 52 -5.15 -1.53 -3.80
CA ASP A 52 -6.39 -1.18 -4.49
C ASP A 52 -7.48 -2.25 -4.22
N THR A 53 -8.56 -2.25 -5.01
CA THR A 53 -9.68 -3.20 -4.85
C THR A 53 -9.30 -4.65 -5.17
N GLN A 54 -8.17 -4.88 -5.83
CA GLN A 54 -7.64 -6.21 -6.16
C GLN A 54 -6.63 -6.74 -5.12
N GLY A 55 -6.23 -5.90 -4.15
CA GLY A 55 -5.33 -6.28 -3.07
C GLY A 55 -4.01 -5.50 -3.11
N ILE A 56 -2.93 -6.13 -2.62
CA ILE A 56 -1.61 -5.49 -2.52
C ILE A 56 -0.73 -5.85 -3.73
N HIS A 57 -0.08 -4.84 -4.30
CA HIS A 57 0.80 -4.96 -5.46
C HIS A 57 2.09 -4.19 -5.23
N LEU A 58 3.23 -4.72 -5.67
CA LEU A 58 4.50 -4.00 -5.59
C LEU A 58 4.50 -2.78 -6.51
N LEU A 59 5.11 -1.69 -6.06
CA LEU A 59 5.35 -0.51 -6.88
C LEU A 59 6.55 -0.79 -7.81
N ALA A 60 6.28 -0.80 -9.12
CA ALA A 60 7.29 -0.88 -10.18
C ALA A 60 7.86 0.49 -10.55
#